data_AF-A0A7W1PAE6-F1
#
_entry.id   AF-A0A7W1PAE6-F1
#
_cell.length_a   1.000
_cell.length_b   1.000
_cell.length_c   1.000
_cell.angle_alpha   90.00
_cell.angle_beta   90.00
_cell.angle_gamma   90.00
#
_symmetry.space_group_name_H-M   'P 1'
#
loop_
_entity.id
_entity.type
_entity.pdbx_description
1 polymer ?
#
loop_
_entity_poly.entity_id
_entity_poly.type
_entity_poly.pdbx_seq_one_letter_code
_entity_poly.pdbx_strand_id
1 'polypeptide(L)'
;MTRTYWRSLSQIDDSPESRAFLEREFPPGASELTEGITRREMMLLLGASASLAGLAGCRRPVEEIVPYVNAPEEIVPGIPLHYATTMAFGRSAYGLVVESHEGRPTKIEGNPSHPSTLGASSARVQGSVLGLYDPDRSQAVRQNGEPMAWSDFVTAWGALAEAHGADGGAGLAVLSESFASPTLARLASE
;
A
#
# COMPACT_ATOMS: atom_id res chain seq x y z
N MET A 1 1.38 71.40 0.30
CA MET A 1 2.37 71.00 -0.73
C MET A 1 2.36 69.49 -0.86
N THR A 2 1.74 68.96 -1.91
CA THR A 2 1.67 67.52 -2.15
C THR A 2 3.00 67.08 -2.77
N ARG A 3 3.69 66.12 -2.15
CA ARG A 3 4.94 65.57 -2.68
C ARG A 3 4.64 64.69 -3.89
N THR A 4 5.24 64.98 -5.03
CA THR A 4 5.16 64.13 -6.23
C THR A 4 6.20 63.02 -6.12
N TYR A 5 5.73 61.77 -6.16
CA TYR A 5 6.58 60.58 -6.11
C TYR A 5 6.69 59.96 -7.50
N TRP A 6 7.91 59.87 -8.00
CA TRP A 6 8.23 59.28 -9.29
C TRP A 6 8.45 57.76 -9.14
N ARG A 7 7.95 56.96 -10.09
CA ARG A 7 8.07 55.48 -10.07
C ARG A 7 9.34 54.98 -10.77
N SER A 8 9.95 55.78 -11.65
CA SER A 8 11.21 55.47 -12.30
C SER A 8 11.97 56.75 -12.66
N LEU A 9 13.29 56.63 -12.86
CA LEU A 9 14.12 57.75 -13.34
C LEU A 9 13.70 58.21 -14.74
N SER A 10 13.26 57.30 -15.61
CA SER A 10 12.71 57.63 -16.92
C SER A 10 11.46 58.51 -16.86
N GLN A 11 10.69 58.45 -15.76
CA GLN A 11 9.53 59.29 -15.56
C GLN A 11 9.89 60.76 -15.22
N ILE A 12 11.08 61.01 -14.68
CA ILE A 12 11.56 62.38 -14.38
C ILE A 12 12.14 63.07 -15.63
N ASP A 13 12.70 62.26 -16.53
CA ASP A 13 13.37 62.71 -17.76
C ASP A 13 12.37 63.09 -18.86
N ASP A 14 11.11 62.60 -18.73
CA ASP A 14 9.96 62.95 -19.57
C ASP A 14 10.23 62.81 -21.08
N SER A 15 11.05 61.82 -21.43
CA SER A 15 11.45 61.55 -22.80
C SER A 15 10.28 61.00 -23.64
N PRO A 16 10.27 61.21 -24.97
CA PRO A 16 9.18 60.77 -25.84
C PRO A 16 8.90 59.25 -25.76
N GLU A 17 9.94 58.45 -25.59
CA GLU A 17 9.86 56.98 -25.45
C GLU A 17 9.20 56.57 -24.12
N SER A 18 9.49 57.31 -23.05
CA SER A 18 8.92 57.08 -21.71
C SER A 18 7.42 57.39 -21.68
N ARG A 19 7.00 58.46 -22.35
CA ARG A 19 5.57 58.79 -22.54
C ARG A 19 4.84 57.72 -23.35
N ALA A 20 5.42 57.29 -24.47
CA ALA A 20 4.84 56.24 -25.31
C ALA A 20 4.70 54.89 -24.58
N PHE A 21 5.61 54.58 -23.65
CA PHE A 21 5.50 53.39 -22.80
C PHE A 21 4.40 53.53 -21.72
N LEU A 22 4.21 54.72 -21.15
CA LEU A 22 3.16 54.98 -20.16
C LEU A 22 1.75 55.02 -20.77
N GLU A 23 1.62 55.54 -21.99
CA GLU A 23 0.34 55.63 -22.71
C GLU A 23 -0.11 54.27 -23.29
N ARG A 24 0.81 53.31 -23.45
CA ARG A 24 0.51 51.99 -24.01
C ARG A 24 0.45 50.92 -22.91
N GLU A 25 -0.73 50.34 -22.71
CA GLU A 25 -0.99 49.34 -21.66
C GLU A 25 -0.19 48.03 -21.85
N PHE A 26 0.15 47.66 -23.09
CA PHE A 26 0.92 46.46 -23.42
C PHE A 26 2.11 46.78 -24.33
N PRO A 27 3.26 46.08 -24.22
CA PRO A 27 4.34 46.17 -25.21
C PRO A 27 3.85 45.86 -26.63
N PRO A 28 4.48 46.42 -27.68
CA PRO A 28 4.07 46.16 -29.05
C PRO A 28 4.30 44.66 -29.35
N GLY A 29 3.25 43.98 -29.83
CA GLY A 29 3.25 42.53 -30.06
C GLY A 29 2.72 41.67 -28.90
N ALA A 30 2.42 42.24 -27.73
CA ALA A 30 1.84 41.49 -26.61
C ALA A 30 0.30 41.43 -26.64
N SER A 31 -0.34 42.43 -27.27
CA SER A 31 -1.79 42.48 -27.50
C SER A 31 -2.21 41.98 -28.89
N GLU A 32 -1.25 41.85 -29.79
CA GLU A 32 -1.44 41.38 -31.16
C GLU A 32 -1.38 39.85 -31.14
N LEU A 33 -2.49 39.18 -31.44
CA LEU A 33 -2.43 37.76 -31.80
C LEU A 33 -1.58 37.66 -33.07
N THR A 34 -0.54 36.84 -33.06
CA THR A 34 0.34 36.62 -34.22
C THR A 34 -0.50 36.40 -35.49
N GLU A 35 -0.25 37.21 -36.53
CA GLU A 35 -0.85 37.05 -37.85
C GLU A 35 -0.46 35.67 -38.40
N GLY A 36 -1.35 34.68 -38.24
CA GLY A 36 -1.08 33.31 -38.67
C GLY A 36 -2.00 32.27 -38.06
N ILE A 37 -2.72 32.58 -36.97
CA ILE A 37 -3.72 31.67 -36.39
C ILE A 37 -5.07 32.38 -36.33
N THR A 38 -5.94 32.03 -37.27
CA THR A 38 -7.34 32.47 -37.28
C THR A 38 -8.12 31.84 -36.12
N ARG A 39 -9.21 32.49 -35.68
CA ARG A 39 -10.14 31.92 -34.68
C ARG A 39 -10.63 30.52 -35.07
N ARG A 40 -10.81 30.28 -36.37
CA ARG A 40 -11.20 28.97 -36.91
C ARG A 40 -10.10 27.94 -36.65
N GLU A 41 -8.84 28.25 -36.95
CA GLU A 41 -7.70 27.36 -36.71
C GLU A 41 -7.51 27.07 -35.23
N MET A 42 -7.68 28.07 -34.35
CA MET A 42 -7.63 27.85 -32.90
C MET A 42 -8.73 26.88 -32.44
N MET A 43 -9.99 27.07 -32.88
CA MET A 43 -11.10 26.17 -32.55
C MET A 43 -10.91 24.76 -33.13
N LEU A 44 -10.27 24.66 -34.29
CA LEU A 44 -9.96 23.39 -34.94
C LEU A 44 -8.88 22.64 -34.16
N LEU A 45 -7.82 23.32 -33.71
CA LEU A 45 -6.77 22.77 -32.86
C LEU A 45 -7.31 22.35 -31.48
N LEU A 46 -8.15 23.17 -30.85
CA LEU A 46 -8.82 22.82 -29.59
C LEU A 46 -9.74 21.60 -29.77
N GLY A 47 -10.55 21.57 -30.83
CA GLY A 47 -11.43 20.44 -31.15
C GLY A 47 -10.65 19.15 -31.44
N ALA A 48 -9.55 19.24 -32.19
CA ALA A 48 -8.65 18.12 -32.45
C ALA A 48 -7.96 17.61 -31.18
N SER A 49 -7.57 18.51 -30.27
CA SER A 49 -6.93 18.13 -29.01
C SER A 49 -7.93 17.45 -28.06
N ALA A 50 -9.17 17.97 -27.99
CA ALA A 50 -10.24 17.40 -27.20
C ALA A 50 -10.69 16.03 -27.72
N SER A 51 -10.73 15.83 -29.04
CA SER A 51 -11.11 14.54 -29.62
C SER A 51 -10.03 13.46 -29.41
N LEU A 52 -8.75 13.79 -29.54
CA LEU A 52 -7.64 12.87 -29.24
C LEU A 52 -7.64 12.45 -27.77
N ALA A 53 -7.87 13.39 -26.84
CA ALA A 53 -7.98 13.07 -25.41
C ALA A 53 -9.26 12.27 -25.07
N GLY A 54 -10.38 12.58 -25.72
CA GLY A 54 -11.67 11.92 -25.48
C GLY A 54 -11.72 10.48 -25.98
N LEU A 55 -11.07 10.17 -27.11
CA LEU A 55 -11.06 8.82 -27.69
C LEU A 55 -10.20 7.82 -26.90
N ALA A 56 -9.23 8.30 -26.11
CA ALA A 56 -8.40 7.45 -25.24
C ALA A 56 -9.06 7.13 -23.88
N GLY A 57 -10.07 7.91 -23.45
CA GLY A 57 -10.63 7.82 -22.09
C GLY A 57 -11.78 6.82 -21.90
N CYS A 58 -12.35 6.24 -22.96
CA CYS A 58 -13.58 5.45 -22.87
C CYS A 58 -13.40 3.92 -22.99
N ARG A 59 -12.17 3.40 -22.93
CA ARG A 59 -11.96 1.94 -23.01
C ARG A 59 -11.79 1.35 -21.62
N ARG A 60 -12.79 0.58 -21.16
CA ARG A 60 -12.65 -0.26 -19.97
C ARG A 60 -11.45 -1.20 -20.18
N PRO A 61 -10.52 -1.31 -19.23
CA PRO A 61 -9.43 -2.28 -19.33
C PRO A 61 -10.03 -3.69 -19.47
N VAL A 62 -9.39 -4.53 -20.28
CA VAL A 62 -9.79 -5.93 -20.38
C VAL A 62 -9.36 -6.60 -19.07
N GLU A 63 -10.34 -7.09 -18.31
CA GLU A 63 -10.12 -7.87 -17.09
C GLU A 63 -10.09 -9.35 -17.46
N GLU A 64 -9.04 -10.05 -17.05
CA GLU A 64 -8.89 -11.48 -17.28
C GLU A 64 -9.48 -12.29 -16.11
N ILE A 65 -10.23 -13.35 -16.43
CA ILE A 65 -10.77 -14.29 -15.45
C ILE A 65 -9.91 -15.55 -15.51
N VAL A 66 -9.15 -15.82 -14.46
CA VAL A 66 -8.24 -16.98 -14.37
C VAL A 66 -8.89 -18.08 -13.52
N PRO A 67 -9.30 -19.22 -14.11
CA PRO A 67 -9.86 -20.34 -13.35
C PRO A 67 -8.77 -21.18 -12.68
N TYR A 68 -9.19 -22.04 -11.76
CA TYR A 68 -8.31 -23.06 -11.19
C TYR A 68 -7.81 -24.03 -12.26
N VAL A 69 -6.50 -24.33 -12.25
CA VAL A 69 -5.93 -25.42 -13.06
C VAL A 69 -6.42 -26.77 -12.54
N ASN A 70 -6.36 -26.96 -11.22
CA ASN A 70 -6.92 -28.10 -10.50
C ASN A 70 -7.84 -27.56 -9.42
N ALA A 71 -9.15 -27.67 -9.61
CA ALA A 71 -10.14 -27.18 -8.66
C ALA A 71 -10.24 -28.14 -7.45
N PRO A 72 -10.08 -27.65 -6.21
CA PRO A 72 -10.40 -28.44 -5.02
C PRO A 72 -11.90 -28.71 -4.93
N GLU A 73 -12.30 -29.90 -4.46
CA GLU A 73 -13.71 -30.30 -4.39
C GLU A 73 -14.54 -29.42 -3.44
N GLU A 74 -13.91 -28.91 -2.38
CA GLU A 74 -14.57 -28.13 -1.34
C GLU A 74 -14.81 -26.66 -1.73
N ILE A 75 -14.12 -26.15 -2.76
CA ILE A 75 -14.14 -24.73 -3.12
C ILE A 75 -15.07 -24.50 -4.30
N VAL A 76 -16.15 -23.76 -4.07
CA VAL A 76 -17.02 -23.23 -5.13
C VAL A 76 -16.76 -21.73 -5.25
N PRO A 77 -16.22 -21.25 -6.40
CA PRO A 77 -15.94 -19.83 -6.58
C PRO A 77 -17.18 -18.95 -6.34
N GLY A 78 -17.02 -17.90 -5.54
CA GLY A 78 -18.09 -16.99 -5.14
C GLY A 78 -18.91 -17.42 -3.92
N ILE A 79 -18.67 -18.62 -3.35
CA ILE A 79 -19.28 -19.07 -2.09
C ILE A 79 -18.20 -19.14 -1.01
N PRO A 80 -18.27 -18.31 0.04
CA PRO A 80 -17.28 -18.34 1.10
C PRO A 80 -17.37 -19.60 1.96
N LEU A 81 -16.20 -20.10 2.37
CA LEU A 81 -16.06 -21.19 3.32
C LEU A 81 -15.76 -20.66 4.71
N HIS A 82 -16.22 -21.37 5.74
CA HIS A 82 -16.03 -20.97 7.13
C HIS A 82 -15.14 -21.98 7.86
N TYR A 83 -14.00 -21.53 8.35
CA TYR A 83 -13.03 -22.38 9.06
C TYR A 83 -13.00 -22.04 10.54
N ALA A 84 -13.15 -23.05 11.39
CA ALA A 84 -12.94 -22.92 12.82
C ALA A 84 -11.43 -22.89 13.13
N THR A 85 -10.97 -21.83 13.78
CA THR A 85 -9.57 -21.63 14.15
C THR A 85 -9.46 -20.99 15.53
N THR A 86 -8.24 -20.79 16.02
CA THR A 86 -7.97 -20.11 17.28
C THR A 86 -6.88 -19.07 17.12
N MET A 87 -7.05 -17.90 17.72
CA MET A 87 -6.00 -16.88 17.82
C MET A 87 -5.43 -16.90 19.23
N ALA A 88 -4.12 -17.17 19.35
CA ALA A 88 -3.42 -17.04 20.62
C ALA A 88 -3.27 -15.56 21.00
N PHE A 89 -3.51 -15.24 22.26
CA PHE A 89 -3.30 -13.91 22.82
C PHE A 89 -2.80 -14.03 24.26
N GLY A 90 -1.49 -13.83 24.45
CA GLY A 90 -0.82 -14.07 25.72
C GLY A 90 -1.04 -15.50 26.21
N ARG A 91 -1.53 -15.66 27.44
CA ARG A 91 -1.78 -16.97 28.06
C ARG A 91 -3.19 -17.52 27.78
N SER A 92 -3.84 -17.05 26.73
CA SER A 92 -5.21 -17.47 26.36
C SER A 92 -5.37 -17.61 24.86
N ALA A 93 -6.46 -18.26 24.45
CA ALA A 93 -6.81 -18.43 23.04
C ALA A 93 -8.27 -18.04 22.81
N TYR A 94 -8.50 -17.26 21.77
CA TYR A 94 -9.83 -16.91 21.29
C TYR A 94 -10.23 -17.90 20.20
N GLY A 95 -11.37 -18.58 20.37
CA GLY A 95 -11.93 -19.43 19.33
C GLY A 95 -12.66 -18.60 18.30
N LEU A 96 -12.32 -18.78 17.04
CA LEU A 96 -12.78 -17.94 15.94
C LEU A 96 -13.34 -18.80 14.81
N VAL A 97 -14.19 -18.18 14.00
CA VAL A 97 -14.62 -18.71 12.71
C VAL A 97 -14.23 -17.69 11.66
N VAL A 98 -13.49 -18.14 10.65
CA VAL A 98 -12.93 -17.28 9.62
C VAL A 98 -13.61 -17.58 8.30
N GLU A 99 -14.13 -16.54 7.68
CA GLU A 99 -14.68 -16.56 6.34
C GLU A 99 -13.53 -16.48 5.32
N SER A 100 -13.43 -17.47 4.45
CA SER A 100 -12.38 -17.62 3.45
C SER A 100 -13.00 -17.67 2.05
N HIS A 101 -12.55 -16.74 1.21
CA HIS A 101 -12.89 -16.67 -0.21
C HIS A 101 -11.76 -17.31 -1.01
N GLU A 102 -12.01 -18.44 -1.65
CA GLU A 102 -11.01 -19.12 -2.51
C GLU A 102 -9.65 -19.39 -1.82
N GLY A 103 -9.68 -19.62 -0.50
CA GLY A 103 -8.48 -19.84 0.33
C GLY A 103 -7.87 -18.56 0.94
N ARG A 104 -8.52 -17.41 0.79
CA ARG A 104 -8.10 -16.13 1.34
C ARG A 104 -9.02 -15.73 2.52
N PRO A 105 -8.51 -15.71 3.75
CA PRO A 105 -9.24 -15.19 4.91
C PRO A 105 -9.68 -13.74 4.69
N THR A 106 -10.96 -13.43 4.72
CA THR A 106 -11.46 -12.07 4.46
C THR A 106 -12.11 -11.43 5.68
N LYS A 107 -12.70 -12.26 6.54
CA LYS A 107 -13.44 -11.81 7.71
C LYS A 107 -13.28 -12.81 8.85
N ILE A 108 -13.20 -12.29 10.07
CA ILE A 108 -12.99 -13.08 11.29
C ILE A 108 -14.15 -12.80 12.23
N GLU A 109 -14.85 -13.83 12.68
CA GLU A 109 -15.87 -13.73 13.72
C GLU A 109 -15.61 -14.66 14.90
N GLY A 110 -16.31 -14.43 16.01
CA GLY A 110 -16.24 -15.32 17.17
C GLY A 110 -16.86 -16.68 16.86
N ASN A 111 -16.30 -17.75 17.43
CA ASN A 111 -16.93 -19.06 17.35
C ASN A 111 -18.03 -19.20 18.44
N PRO A 112 -19.31 -19.42 18.07
CA PRO A 112 -20.39 -19.61 19.04
C PRO A 112 -20.17 -20.79 19.99
N SER A 113 -19.48 -21.83 19.54
CA SER A 113 -19.19 -23.05 20.31
C SER A 113 -17.97 -22.89 21.22
N HIS A 114 -17.22 -21.79 21.14
CA HIS A 114 -16.03 -21.59 21.95
C HIS A 114 -16.31 -20.68 23.15
N PRO A 115 -15.93 -21.09 24.38
CA PRO A 115 -16.34 -20.39 25.60
C PRO A 115 -15.78 -18.98 25.74
N SER A 116 -14.65 -18.66 25.10
CA SER A 116 -14.03 -17.34 25.20
C SER A 116 -14.60 -16.27 24.27
N THR A 117 -15.35 -16.66 23.23
CA THR A 117 -15.84 -15.72 22.20
C THR A 117 -17.35 -15.79 22.03
N LEU A 118 -17.98 -16.97 22.17
CA LEU A 118 -19.43 -17.15 22.15
C LEU A 118 -20.12 -16.44 20.95
N GLY A 119 -19.45 -16.43 19.80
CA GLY A 119 -19.96 -15.80 18.57
C GLY A 119 -19.54 -14.33 18.37
N ALA A 120 -18.87 -13.71 19.34
CA ALA A 120 -18.43 -12.32 19.26
C ALA A 120 -16.92 -12.20 19.01
N SER A 121 -16.53 -11.13 18.32
CA SER A 121 -15.15 -10.78 18.01
C SER A 121 -14.81 -9.38 18.53
N SER A 122 -13.55 -9.16 18.95
CA SER A 122 -13.08 -7.83 19.36
C SER A 122 -12.51 -7.05 18.18
N ALA A 123 -12.39 -5.72 18.31
CA ALA A 123 -11.78 -4.87 17.29
C ALA A 123 -10.34 -5.30 16.93
N ARG A 124 -9.58 -5.80 17.91
CA ARG A 124 -8.22 -6.33 17.68
C ARG A 124 -8.24 -7.61 16.85
N VAL A 125 -9.17 -8.51 17.14
CA VAL A 125 -9.35 -9.76 16.38
C VAL A 125 -9.77 -9.47 14.95
N GLN A 126 -10.73 -8.57 14.75
CA GLN A 126 -11.14 -8.14 13.41
C GLN A 126 -9.99 -7.49 12.64
N GLY A 127 -9.21 -6.63 13.31
CA GLY A 127 -8.07 -5.95 12.71
C GLY A 127 -6.88 -6.86 12.38
N SER A 128 -6.78 -8.06 12.97
CA SER A 128 -5.63 -8.94 12.73
C SER A 128 -5.55 -9.45 11.28
N VAL A 129 -6.67 -9.45 10.55
CA VAL A 129 -6.67 -9.79 9.12
C VAL A 129 -5.80 -8.82 8.32
N LEU A 130 -5.72 -7.56 8.72
CA LEU A 130 -4.88 -6.56 8.05
C LEU A 130 -3.39 -6.86 8.22
N GLY A 131 -2.99 -7.40 9.38
CA GLY A 131 -1.61 -7.83 9.60
C GLY A 131 -1.21 -9.05 8.75
N LEU A 132 -2.16 -9.88 8.33
CA LEU A 132 -1.90 -10.98 7.39
C LEU A 132 -1.64 -10.45 5.97
N TYR A 133 -2.34 -9.39 5.56
CA TYR A 133 -2.24 -8.76 4.24
C TYR A 133 -1.35 -7.50 4.22
N ASP A 134 -0.55 -7.29 5.26
CA ASP A 134 0.36 -6.15 5.34
C ASP A 134 1.50 -6.31 4.32
N PRO A 135 1.67 -5.37 3.35
CA PRO A 135 2.75 -5.44 2.37
C PRO A 135 4.15 -5.34 2.99
N ASP A 136 4.28 -4.73 4.17
CA ASP A 136 5.57 -4.55 4.87
C ASP A 136 5.95 -5.79 5.70
N ARG A 137 5.10 -6.81 5.73
CA ARG A 137 5.39 -8.09 6.40
C ARG A 137 6.64 -8.72 5.80
N SER A 138 7.47 -9.34 6.66
CA SER A 138 8.71 -9.99 6.21
C SER A 138 8.43 -11.06 5.15
N GLN A 139 8.99 -10.88 3.96
CA GLN A 139 8.81 -11.77 2.81
C GLN A 139 9.91 -12.83 2.68
N ALA A 140 11.03 -12.66 3.39
CA ALA A 140 12.18 -13.54 3.33
C ALA A 140 12.91 -13.58 4.68
N VAL A 141 13.66 -14.66 4.92
CA VAL A 141 14.62 -14.71 6.01
C VAL A 141 15.74 -13.71 5.73
N ARG A 142 16.30 -13.10 6.78
CA ARG A 142 17.38 -12.13 6.65
C ARG A 142 18.53 -12.45 7.59
N GLN A 143 19.74 -12.24 7.12
CA GLN A 143 20.96 -12.27 7.94
C GLN A 143 21.68 -10.94 7.78
N ASN A 144 21.93 -10.23 8.89
CA ASN A 144 22.58 -8.91 8.90
C ASN A 144 21.89 -7.87 7.97
N GLY A 145 20.57 -7.95 7.83
CA GLY A 145 19.76 -7.05 7.00
C GLY A 145 19.54 -7.53 5.56
N GLU A 146 20.38 -8.44 5.08
CA GLU A 146 20.32 -8.97 3.71
C GLU A 146 19.42 -10.21 3.60
N PRO A 147 18.64 -10.37 2.51
CA PRO A 147 17.83 -11.56 2.28
C PRO A 147 18.67 -12.85 2.18
N MET A 148 18.14 -13.93 2.74
CA MET A 148 18.74 -15.27 2.73
C MET A 148 17.68 -16.33 2.39
N ALA A 149 18.10 -17.42 1.72
CA ALA A 149 17.22 -18.55 1.46
C ALA A 149 16.91 -19.34 2.75
N TRP A 150 15.72 -19.94 2.81
CA TRP A 150 15.31 -20.75 3.96
C TRP A 150 16.27 -21.93 4.22
N SER A 151 16.79 -22.58 3.16
CA SER A 151 17.74 -23.68 3.26
C SER A 151 19.05 -23.28 3.95
N ASP A 152 19.51 -22.06 3.69
CA ASP A 152 20.77 -21.56 4.23
C ASP A 152 20.60 -21.24 5.72
N PHE A 153 19.44 -20.69 6.10
CA PHE A 153 19.07 -20.53 7.50
C PHE A 153 19.02 -21.87 8.24
N VAL A 154 18.38 -22.90 7.67
CA VAL A 154 18.32 -24.24 8.29
C VAL A 154 19.72 -24.83 8.47
N THR A 155 20.60 -24.65 7.49
CA THR A 155 22.00 -25.10 7.56
C THR A 155 22.77 -24.36 8.66
N ALA A 156 22.62 -23.04 8.73
CA ALA A 156 23.25 -22.20 9.75
C ALA A 156 22.74 -22.53 11.16
N TRP A 157 21.43 -22.75 11.30
CA TRP A 157 20.82 -23.19 12.56
C TRP A 157 21.32 -24.57 12.99
N GLY A 158 21.45 -25.52 12.06
CA GLY A 158 22.01 -26.84 12.33
C GLY A 158 23.44 -26.78 12.90
N ALA A 159 24.29 -25.91 12.35
CA ALA A 159 25.64 -25.72 12.88
C ALA A 159 25.65 -25.16 14.33
N LEU A 160 24.74 -24.24 14.65
CA LEU A 160 24.58 -23.73 16.02
C LEU A 160 24.04 -24.81 16.97
N ALA A 161 23.08 -25.61 16.52
CA ALA A 161 22.50 -26.70 17.29
C ALA A 161 23.55 -27.76 17.65
N GLU A 162 24.44 -28.13 16.73
CA GLU A 162 25.55 -29.05 17.01
C GLU A 162 26.57 -28.44 17.99
N ALA A 163 26.93 -27.17 17.81
CA ALA A 163 27.91 -26.49 18.66
C ALA A 163 27.45 -26.39 20.12
N HIS A 164 26.19 -26.01 20.34
CA HIS A 164 25.59 -25.93 21.68
C HIS A 164 25.01 -27.26 22.17
N GLY A 165 24.85 -28.26 21.29
CA GLY A 165 24.44 -29.61 21.70
C GLY A 165 25.51 -30.31 22.54
N ALA A 166 26.78 -30.04 22.26
CA ALA A 166 27.92 -30.67 22.93
C ALA A 166 28.09 -30.27 24.41
N ASP A 167 27.62 -29.09 24.81
CA ASP A 167 27.72 -28.56 26.18
C ASP A 167 26.37 -28.48 26.92
N GLY A 168 25.33 -29.09 26.36
CA GLY A 168 23.98 -29.09 26.94
C GLY A 168 23.25 -27.75 26.80
N GLY A 169 23.60 -26.93 25.80
CA GLY A 169 22.93 -25.68 25.49
C GLY A 169 23.54 -24.47 26.20
N ALA A 170 24.78 -24.56 26.67
CA ALA A 170 25.38 -23.48 27.44
C ALA A 170 25.52 -22.22 26.56
N GLY A 171 24.95 -21.11 27.04
CA GLY A 171 24.94 -19.83 26.32
C GLY A 171 23.83 -19.68 25.27
N LEU A 172 23.01 -20.70 25.03
CA LEU A 172 21.83 -20.61 24.15
C LEU A 172 20.57 -20.33 24.98
N ALA A 173 19.81 -19.31 24.58
CA ALA A 173 18.52 -18.99 25.19
C ALA A 173 17.48 -18.70 24.09
N VAL A 174 16.26 -19.20 24.28
CA VAL A 174 15.12 -18.94 23.40
C VAL A 174 14.19 -17.97 24.10
N LEU A 175 14.02 -16.78 23.52
CA LEU A 175 13.00 -15.83 23.95
C LEU A 175 11.73 -16.07 23.11
N SER A 176 10.63 -16.34 23.79
CA SER A 176 9.32 -16.49 23.16
C SER A 176 8.31 -15.54 23.79
N GLU A 177 7.24 -15.24 23.05
CA GLU A 177 6.07 -14.58 23.63
C GLU A 177 5.41 -15.49 24.68
N SER A 178 4.57 -14.91 25.54
CA SER A 178 3.75 -15.73 26.42
C SER A 178 2.79 -16.60 25.59
N PHE A 179 2.76 -17.90 25.87
CA PHE A 179 1.92 -18.86 25.18
C PHE A 179 1.11 -19.74 26.15
N ALA A 180 0.01 -20.30 25.66
CA ALA A 180 -0.79 -21.33 26.34
C ALA A 180 -0.92 -22.62 25.52
N SER A 181 -0.08 -22.79 24.50
CA SER A 181 -0.13 -23.95 23.61
C SER A 181 0.53 -25.18 24.26
N PRO A 182 -0.19 -26.32 24.42
CA PRO A 182 0.40 -27.56 24.89
C PRO A 182 1.50 -28.11 23.97
N THR A 183 1.40 -27.87 22.66
CA THR A 183 2.41 -28.35 21.71
C THR A 183 3.71 -27.57 21.84
N LEU A 184 3.63 -26.25 22.06
CA LEU A 184 4.81 -25.43 22.30
C LEU A 184 5.43 -25.71 23.68
N ALA A 185 4.60 -25.95 24.70
CA ALA A 185 5.07 -26.34 26.03
C ALA A 185 5.85 -27.67 25.97
N ARG A 186 5.34 -28.65 25.21
CA ARG A 186 6.02 -29.92 24.99
C ARG A 186 7.33 -29.73 24.23
N LEU A 187 7.33 -28.95 23.15
CA LEU A 187 8.54 -28.66 22.37
C LEU A 187 9.63 -27.98 23.21
N ALA A 188 9.26 -27.14 24.17
CA ALA A 188 10.21 -26.49 25.07
C ALA A 188 10.76 -27.41 26.18
N SER A 189 10.12 -28.56 26.42
CA SER A 189 10.53 -29.54 27.42
C SER A 189 11.29 -30.74 26.86
N GLU A 190 11.28 -30.90 25.54
CA GLU A 190 12.09 -31.88 24.80
C GLU A 190 13.53 -31.36 24.66
#